data_AF-A0A285J801-F1
#
_entry.id   AF-A0A285J801-F1
#
_cell.length_a   1.000
_cell.length_b   1.000
_cell.length_c   1.000
_cell.angle_alpha   90.00
_cell.angle_beta   90.00
_cell.angle_gamma   90.00
#
_symmetry.space_group_name_H-M   'P 1'
#
loop_
_entity.id
_entity.type
_entity.pdbx_description
1 polymer ?
#
loop_
_entity_poly.entity_id
_entity_poly.type
_entity_poly.pdbx_seq_one_letter_code
_entity_poly.pdbx_strand_id
1 'polypeptide(L)' 'MAEVIDAMGRGDREALIRLFHPYLHWTEGSLTVRGRTKVLAHVDGVPAPPVDYELRDGQIYRWVSAQDR' A
#
# COMPACT_ATOMS: atom_id res chain seq x y z
N MET A 1 -6.67 -7.09 -3.18
CA MET A 1 -5.28 -7.51 -2.86
C MET A 1 -4.46 -7.85 -4.09
N ALA A 2 -4.83 -8.84 -4.90
CA ALA A 2 -4.10 -9.17 -6.13
C ALA A 2 -3.91 -7.95 -7.06
N GLU A 3 -4.98 -7.17 -7.27
CA GLU A 3 -4.94 -5.94 -8.08
C GLU A 3 -3.95 -4.89 -7.55
N VAL A 4 -3.84 -4.75 -6.22
CA VAL A 4 -2.93 -3.77 -5.59
C VAL A 4 -1.48 -4.19 -5.80
N ILE A 5 -1.17 -5.47 -5.61
CA ILE A 5 0.18 -6.04 -5.83
C ILE A 5 0.58 -5.91 -7.30
N ASP A 6 -0.36 -6.22 -8.20
CA ASP A 6 -0.19 -6.16 -9.65
C ASP A 6 0.01 -4.71 -10.13
N ALA A 7 -0.77 -3.75 -9.62
CA ALA A 7 -0.58 -2.33 -9.88
C ALA A 7 0.77 -1.82 -9.36
N MET A 8 1.20 -2.23 -8.16
CA MET A 8 2.53 -1.91 -7.64
C MET A 8 3.64 -2.49 -8.53
N GLY A 9 3.50 -3.73 -9.01
CA GLY A 9 4.48 -4.36 -9.89
C GLY A 9 4.63 -3.75 -11.27
N ARG A 10 3.57 -3.10 -11.77
CA ARG A 10 3.63 -2.31 -12.98
C ARG A 10 4.05 -0.86 -12.76
N GLY A 11 4.19 -0.40 -11.52
CA GLY A 11 4.32 1.02 -11.21
C GLY A 11 3.11 1.85 -11.68
N ASP A 12 1.92 1.24 -11.74
CA ASP A 12 0.68 1.87 -12.20
C ASP A 12 0.14 2.82 -11.14
N ARG A 13 0.72 4.02 -11.12
CA ARG A 13 0.40 5.04 -10.11
C ARG A 13 -1.04 5.50 -10.17
N GLU A 14 -1.68 5.49 -11.33
CA GLU A 14 -3.08 5.89 -11.47
C GLU A 14 -4.02 4.85 -10.88
N ALA A 15 -3.76 3.57 -11.09
CA ALA A 15 -4.48 2.50 -10.41
C ALA A 15 -4.30 2.58 -8.89
N LEU A 16 -3.07 2.79 -8.42
CA LEU A 16 -2.80 2.92 -6.98
C LEU A 16 -3.52 4.13 -6.35
N ILE A 17 -3.69 5.24 -7.07
CA ILE A 17 -4.49 6.38 -6.57
C ILE A 17 -5.95 5.98 -6.31
N ARG A 18 -6.53 5.13 -7.16
CA ARG A 18 -7.92 4.64 -7.02
C ARG A 18 -8.06 3.56 -5.96
N LEU A 19 -7.01 2.78 -5.72
CA LEU A 19 -7.01 1.65 -4.79
C LEU A 19 -6.61 2.05 -3.37
N PHE A 20 -5.85 3.12 -3.19
CA PHE A 20 -5.40 3.60 -1.89
C PHE A 20 -6.32 4.68 -1.32
N HIS A 21 -6.73 4.48 -0.08
CA HIS A 21 -7.56 5.44 0.62
C HIS A 21 -6.74 6.71 0.91
N PRO A 22 -7.33 7.93 0.85
CA PRO A 22 -6.62 9.17 1.13
C PRO A 22 -5.86 9.19 2.47
N TYR A 23 -6.44 8.55 3.49
CA TYR A 23 -5.88 8.41 4.84
C TYR A 23 -5.15 7.08 5.09
N LEU A 24 -4.60 6.45 4.05
CA LEU A 24 -3.88 5.18 4.16
C LEU A 24 -2.80 5.18 5.26
N HIS A 25 -2.83 4.16 6.11
CA HIS A 25 -1.77 3.83 7.05
C HIS A 25 -0.96 2.65 6.51
N TRP A 26 0.31 2.90 6.16
CA TRP A 26 1.24 1.89 5.66
C TRP A 26 2.28 1.59 6.72
N THR A 27 2.40 0.32 7.10
CA THR A 27 3.41 -0.16 8.04
C THR A 27 4.23 -1.26 7.37
N GLU A 28 5.53 -1.09 7.38
CA GLU A 28 6.52 -2.06 6.89
C GLU A 28 7.57 -2.27 7.98
N GLY A 29 7.48 -3.41 8.68
CA GLY A 29 8.26 -3.63 9.89
C GLY A 29 8.05 -2.53 10.93
N SER A 30 9.11 -1.77 11.26
CA SER A 30 9.05 -0.63 12.18
C SER A 30 8.73 0.71 11.51
N LEU A 31 8.78 0.78 10.17
CA LEU A 31 8.48 2.01 9.43
C LEU A 31 6.97 2.18 9.31
N THR A 32 6.48 3.37 9.61
CA THR A 32 5.08 3.74 9.37
C THR A 32 4.99 5.02 8.56
N VAL A 33 4.27 4.96 7.43
CA VAL A 33 3.98 6.08 6.53
C VAL A 33 2.47 6.32 6.51
N ARG A 34 2.05 7.59 6.60
CA ARG A 34 0.63 7.97 6.64
C ARG A 34 0.26 8.90 5.50
N GLY A 35 -0.89 8.62 4.89
CA GLY A 35 -1.50 9.38 3.81
C GLY A 35 -1.07 8.90 2.44
N ARG A 36 -2.04 8.80 1.53
CA ARG A 36 -1.85 8.24 0.17
C ARG A 36 -0.67 8.85 -0.57
N THR A 37 -0.53 10.17 -0.57
CA THR A 37 0.54 10.85 -1.30
C THR A 37 1.93 10.45 -0.79
N LYS A 38 2.10 10.31 0.52
CA LYS A 38 3.38 9.90 1.10
C LYS A 38 3.65 8.43 0.85
N VAL A 39 2.62 7.58 0.92
CA VAL A 39 2.75 6.16 0.61
C VAL A 39 3.11 5.96 -0.85
N LEU A 40 2.45 6.63 -1.80
CA LEU A 40 2.79 6.57 -3.23
C LEU A 40 4.20 7.08 -3.57
N ALA A 41 4.79 7.92 -2.72
CA ALA A 41 6.17 8.36 -2.86
C ALA A 41 7.17 7.44 -2.14
N HIS A 42 6.68 6.61 -1.22
CA HIS A 42 7.48 5.68 -0.43
C HIS A 42 7.56 4.29 -1.06
N VAL A 43 6.44 3.78 -1.59
CA VAL A 43 6.40 2.46 -2.22
C VAL A 43 7.16 2.51 -3.54
N ASP A 44 8.19 1.67 -3.63
CA ASP A 44 8.99 1.45 -4.82
C ASP A 44 9.02 -0.06 -5.09
N GLY A 45 8.65 -0.47 -6.30
CA GLY A 45 8.51 -1.88 -6.67
C GLY A 45 7.33 -2.62 -6.01
N VAL A 46 7.42 -3.96 -5.98
CA VAL A 46 6.39 -4.86 -5.40
C VAL A 46 6.76 -5.18 -3.96
N PRO A 47 6.06 -4.64 -2.96
CA PRO A 47 6.27 -5.09 -1.59
C PRO A 47 5.76 -6.51 -1.43
N ALA A 48 6.34 -7.22 -0.45
CA ALA A 48 5.75 -8.47 0.03
C ALA A 48 4.25 -8.28 0.33
N PRO A 49 3.39 -9.27 0.04
CA PRO A 49 1.99 -9.21 0.42
C PRO A 49 1.85 -8.87 1.92
N PRO A 50 0.85 -8.07 2.30
CA PRO A 50 0.68 -7.68 3.69
C PRO A 50 0.28 -8.89 4.52
N VAL A 51 0.76 -8.93 5.75
CA VAL A 51 0.30 -9.88 6.77
C VAL A 51 -1.06 -9.48 7.33
N ASP A 52 -1.42 -8.20 7.24
CA ASP A 52 -2.72 -7.66 7.63
C ASP A 52 -3.07 -6.42 6.80
N TYR A 53 -4.35 -6.27 6.45
CA TYR A 53 -4.85 -5.10 5.72
C TYR A 53 -6.30 -4.80 6.07
N GLU A 54 -6.69 -3.55 5.87
CA GLU A 54 -8.06 -3.09 6.10
C GLU A 54 -8.55 -2.31 4.89
N LEU A 55 -9.81 -2.54 4.51
CA LEU A 55 -10.48 -1.80 3.47
C LEU A 55 -11.44 -0.77 4.09
N ARG A 56 -11.50 0.41 3.48
CA ARG A 56 -12.51 1.43 3.73
C ARG A 56 -12.97 2.01 2.40
N ASP A 57 -14.28 2.00 2.17
CA ASP A 57 -14.88 2.46 0.91
C ASP A 57 -14.27 1.76 -0.32
N GLY A 58 -14.01 0.45 -0.21
CA GLY A 58 -13.39 -0.37 -1.26
C GLY A 58 -11.90 -0.13 -1.48
N GLN A 59 -11.28 0.80 -0.73
CA GLN A 59 -9.87 1.17 -0.86
C GLN A 59 -9.05 0.66 0.32
N ILE A 60 -7.76 0.43 0.11
CA ILE A 60 -6.83 0.06 1.19
C ILE A 60 -6.70 1.25 2.13
N TYR A 61 -7.18 1.08 3.35
CA TYR A 61 -7.06 2.03 4.45
C TYR A 61 -5.86 1.71 5.35
N ARG A 62 -5.55 0.43 5.53
CA ARG A 62 -4.40 -0.03 6.32
C ARG A 62 -3.68 -1.14 5.59
N TRP A 63 -2.36 -1.07 5.60
CA TRP A 63 -1.45 -2.09 5.07
C TRP A 63 -0.37 -2.36 6.09
N VAL A 64 -0.17 -3.62 6.45
CA VAL A 64 0.90 -4.06 7.36
C VAL A 64 1.66 -5.19 6.69
N SER A 65 2.91 -4.97 6.30
CA SER A 65 3.83 -6.00 5.84
C SER A 65 4.83 -6.37 6.94
N ALA A 66 5.26 -7.64 6.93
CA ALA A 66 6.44 -8.04 7.67
C ALA A 66 7.67 -7.36 7.06
N GLN A 67 8.69 -7.11 7.88
CA GLN A 67 9.96 -6.57 7.39
C GLN A 67 10.57 -7.57 6.41
N ASP A 68 10.82 -7.15 5.16
CA ASP A 68 11.65 -7.95 4.23
C ASP A 68 13.04 -8.08 4.86
N ARG A 69 13.50 -9.31 5.02
CA ARG A 69 14.75 -9.64 5.71
C ARG A 69 15.85 -9.95 4.70
#